data_AF-A0A6I3GFZ3-F1
#
_entry.id   AF-A0A6I3GFZ3-F1
#
_cell.length_a   1.000
_cell.length_b   1.000
_cell.length_c   1.000
_cell.angle_alpha   90.00
_cell.angle_beta   90.00
_cell.angle_gamma   90.00
#
_symmetry.space_group_name_H-M   'P 1'
#
loop_
_entity.id
_entity.type
_entity.pdbx_description
1 polymer ?
#
loop_
_entity_poly.entity_id
_entity_poly.type
_entity_poly.pdbx_seq_one_letter_code
_entity_poly.pdbx_strand_id
1 'polypeptide(L)' 'NPLGEMGFYVVSKGELTPFRVKIRSASFNNVSITPWLLRGVYVPDIITILASLYFILGDIDR' A
#
# COMPACT_ATOMS: atom_id res chain seq x y z
N ASN A 1 2.45 -12.42 -1.06
CA ASN A 1 2.44 -11.25 -1.97
C ASN A 1 3.88 -10.78 -2.10
N PRO A 2 4.50 -10.76 -3.30
CA PRO A 2 5.88 -10.28 -3.46
C PRO A 2 6.07 -8.81 -3.03
N LEU A 3 4.99 -8.03 -2.96
CA LEU A 3 5.02 -6.62 -2.54
C LEU A 3 5.20 -6.42 -1.02
N GLY A 4 5.07 -7.49 -0.22
CA GLY A 4 5.18 -7.44 1.23
C GLY A 4 3.93 -8.01 1.94
N GLU A 5 3.64 -7.48 3.13
CA GLU A 5 2.56 -7.98 3.97
C GLU A 5 1.18 -7.54 3.46
N MET A 6 0.35 -8.52 3.12
CA MET A 6 -1.06 -8.32 2.78
C MET A 6 -1.91 -8.91 3.90
N GLY A 7 -2.91 -8.16 4.35
CA GLY A 7 -3.77 -8.56 5.46
C GLY A 7 -5.24 -8.27 5.19
N PHE A 8 -6.11 -9.03 5.86
CA PHE A 8 -7.55 -8.84 5.83
C PHE A 8 -8.05 -8.70 7.26
N TYR A 9 -8.69 -7.57 7.54
CA TYR A 9 -9.37 -7.33 8.81
C TYR A 9 -10.87 -7.53 8.60
N VAL A 10 -11.39 -8.66 9.09
CA VAL A 10 -12.78 -9.09 8.91
C VAL A 10 -13.51 -8.96 10.24
N VAL A 11 -14.65 -8.28 10.22
CA VAL A 11 -15.57 -8.15 11.36
C VAL A 11 -16.86 -8.87 11.00
N SER A 12 -17.26 -9.85 11.82
CA SER A 12 -18.56 -10.52 11.72
C SER A 12 -19.47 -10.08 12.86
N LYS A 13 -20.77 -9.93 12.57
CA LYS A 13 -21.84 -9.70 13.55
C LYS A 13 -22.74 -10.92 13.75
N GLY A 14 -22.35 -12.08 13.24
CA GLY A 14 -23.13 -13.32 13.32
C GLY A 14 -24.02 -13.61 12.11
N GLU A 15 -23.97 -12.76 11.06
CA GLU A 15 -24.62 -13.03 9.77
C GLU A 15 -23.72 -13.83 8.82
N LEU A 16 -24.31 -14.31 7.73
CA LEU A 16 -23.62 -15.10 6.68
C LEU A 16 -22.63 -14.27 5.86
N THR A 17 -22.82 -12.95 5.82
CA THR A 17 -21.92 -12.00 5.16
C THR A 17 -21.08 -11.24 6.20
N PRO A 18 -19.81 -10.90 5.88
CA PRO A 18 -18.99 -10.11 6.77
C PRO A 18 -19.57 -8.69 6.90
N PHE A 19 -19.71 -8.20 8.13
CA PHE A 19 -20.17 -6.84 8.40
C PHE A 19 -19.17 -5.80 7.86
N ARG A 20 -17.87 -6.09 7.97
CA ARG A 20 -16.81 -5.25 7.41
C ARG A 20 -15.62 -6.10 6.99
N VAL A 21 -15.06 -5.79 5.84
CA VAL A 21 -13.74 -6.28 5.41
C VAL A 21 -12.89 -5.06 5.09
N LYS A 22 -11.76 -4.92 5.79
CA LYS A 22 -10.71 -3.96 5.42
C LYS A 22 -9.52 -4.74 4.88
N ILE A 23 -9.13 -4.41 3.66
CA ILE A 23 -7.93 -4.97 3.03
C ILE A 23 -6.76 -4.06 3.36
N ARG A 24 -5.67 -4.63 3.88
CA ARG A 24 -4.37 -3.95 3.99
C ARG A 24 -3.52 -4.42 2.82
N SER A 25 -3.39 -3.58 1.79
CA SER A 25 -2.44 -3.83 0.72
C SER A 25 -1.02 -3.46 1.17
N ALA A 26 -0.02 -4.15 0.62
CA ALA A 26 1.38 -3.83 0.87
C ALA A 26 1.77 -2.51 0.16
N SER A 27 1.26 -2.31 -1.06
CA SER A 27 1.51 -1.14 -1.92
C SER A 27 1.23 0.20 -1.22
N PHE A 28 0.12 0.33 -0.50
CA PHE A 28 -0.23 1.57 0.19
C PHE A 28 0.81 1.94 1.27
N ASN A 29 1.27 0.94 2.02
CA ASN A 29 2.27 1.16 3.07
C ASN A 29 3.65 1.47 2.47
N ASN A 30 4.04 0.78 1.39
CA ASN A 30 5.32 1.02 0.73
C ASN A 30 5.42 2.44 0.15
N VAL A 31 4.33 3.00 -0.38
CA VAL A 31 4.35 4.37 -0.93
C VAL A 31 4.27 5.45 0.17
N SER A 32 3.78 5.11 1.38
CA SER A 32 3.60 6.08 2.46
C SER A 32 4.91 6.76 2.93
N ILE A 33 6.07 6.13 2.72
CA ILE A 33 7.37 6.68 3.10
C ILE A 33 7.92 7.72 2.10
N THR A 34 7.31 7.84 0.91
CA THR A 34 7.77 8.72 -0.17
C THR A 34 8.04 10.17 0.26
N PRO A 35 7.20 10.84 1.09
CA PRO A 35 7.47 12.22 1.52
C PRO A 35 8.75 12.39 2.35
N TRP A 36 9.25 11.31 2.96
CA TRP A 36 10.53 11.31 3.68
C TRP A 36 11.69 11.04 2.73
N LEU A 37 11.52 10.10 1.79
CA LEU A 37 12.56 9.75 0.80
C LEU A 37 12.84 10.86 -0.20
N LEU A 38 11.86 11.69 -0.55
CA LEU A 38 12.02 12.74 -1.56
C LEU A 38 12.64 14.05 -1.03
N ARG A 39 12.96 14.14 0.27
CA ARG A 39 13.54 15.37 0.83
C ARG A 39 14.98 15.56 0.36
N GLY A 40 15.25 16.70 -0.27
CA GLY A 40 16.60 17.04 -0.75
C GLY A 40 17.05 16.27 -2.00
N VAL A 41 16.13 15.57 -2.66
CA VAL A 41 16.41 14.78 -3.87
C VAL A 41 16.14 15.61 -5.13
N TYR A 42 16.93 15.38 -6.18
CA TYR A 42 16.70 16.00 -7.48
C TYR A 42 15.47 15.39 -8.19
N VAL A 43 14.75 16.22 -8.95
CA VAL A 43 13.54 15.80 -9.70
C VAL A 43 13.77 14.57 -10.60
N PRO A 44 14.91 14.42 -11.31
CA PRO A 44 15.16 13.24 -12.13
C PRO A 44 15.21 11.91 -11.35
N ASP A 45 15.60 11.94 -10.07
CA ASP A 45 15.78 10.73 -9.26
C ASP A 45 14.46 10.20 -8.68
N ILE A 46 13.38 11.00 -8.74
CA ILE A 46 12.06 10.63 -8.22
C ILE A 46 11.55 9.33 -8.84
N ILE A 47 11.72 9.17 -10.16
CA ILE A 47 11.23 7.99 -10.89
C ILE A 47 11.96 6.73 -10.40
N THR A 48 13.28 6.81 -10.22
CA THR A 48 14.11 5.70 -9.74
C THR A 48 13.73 5.30 -8.32
N ILE A 49 13.50 6.29 -7.44
CA ILE A 49 13.05 6.04 -6.06
C ILE A 49 11.68 5.37 -6.04
N LEU A 50 10.71 5.90 -6.80
CA LEU A 50 9.36 5.33 -6.86
C LEU A 50 9.37 3.91 -7.44
N ALA A 51 10.17 3.65 -8.48
CA ALA A 51 10.32 2.31 -9.05
C ALA A 51 10.90 1.30 -8.04
N SER A 52 11.78 1.75 -7.15
CA SER A 52 12.40 0.91 -6.11
C SER A 52 11.44 0.49 -4.99
N LEU A 53 10.38 1.27 -4.73
CA LEU A 53 9.39 0.99 -3.68
C LEU A 53 8.41 -0.13 -4.05
N TYR A 54 8.40 -0.55 -5.32
CA TYR A 54 7.62 -1.65 -5.87
C TYR A 54 6.15 -1.65 -5.38
N PHE A 55 5.29 -0.91 -6.09
CA PHE A 55 3.87 -0.77 -5.79
C PHE A 55 2.99 -0.97 -7.03
N ILE A 56 1.75 -1.39 -6.83
CA ILE A 56 0.74 -1.49 -7.88
C ILE A 56 -0.36 -0.47 -7.59
N LEU A 57 -0.65 0.41 -8.56
CA LEU A 57 -1.64 1.49 -8.41
C LEU A 57 -3.04 0.96 -8.06
N GLY A 58 -3.47 -0.15 -8.68
CA GLY A 58 -4.78 -0.76 -8.40
C GLY A 58 -4.94 -1.31 -6.98
N ASP A 59 -3.84 -1.54 -6.25
CA ASP A 59 -3.87 -2.00 -4.85
C ASP A 59 -3.94 -0.84 -3.85
N ILE A 60 -3.63 0.39 -4.28
CA ILE A 60 -3.57 1.58 -3.40
C ILE A 60 -4.96 2.18 -3.17
N ASP A 61 -5.85 2.07 -4.15
CA ASP A 61 -7.17 2.72 -4.17
C ASP A 61 -8.29 1.94 -3.43
N ARG A 62 -7.93 1.00 -2.53
CA ARG A 62 -8.88 0.09 -1.84
C ARG A 62 -9.14 0.44 -0.38
#